data_AF-A0A971N9N6-F1
#
_entry.id   AF-A0A971N9N6-F1
#
_cell.length_a   1.000
_cell.length_b   1.000
_cell.length_c   1.000
_cell.angle_alpha   90.00
_cell.angle_beta   90.00
_cell.angle_gamma   90.00
#
_symmetry.space_group_name_H-M   'P 1'
#
loop_
_entity.id
_entity.type
_entity.pdbx_description
1 polymer ?
#
loop_
_entity_poly.entity_id
_entity_poly.type
_entity_poly.pdbx_seq_one_letter_code
_entity_poly.pdbx_strand_id
1 'polypeptide(L)'
;ASKLSSGGIGASDEIIKNYSLAMAETVSLLMPSMIIFFSAIDTFATYWAVSYIITRSGGKPLPRLPKFETWRFPKNLFWALVAAVIMDLAGKAFPDERVFRVASANLMEVLRAIFMLEGLSLCWYYMSSRRIARVLKLTFSLFGVLFSPVSYILSMVGIFDIWYDLRTRIRGKKNESDS
;
A
#
# COMPACT_ATOMS: atom_id res chain seq x y z
N ALA A 1 15.34 -50.82 10.38
CA ALA A 1 15.14 -49.54 9.65
C ALA A 1 14.39 -48.51 10.51
N SER A 2 14.88 -48.16 11.70
CA SER A 2 14.18 -47.23 12.62
C SER A 2 15.12 -46.24 13.35
N LYS A 3 16.34 -46.02 12.85
CA LYS A 3 17.33 -45.14 13.51
C LYS A 3 18.03 -44.17 12.54
N LEU A 4 17.29 -43.59 11.59
CA LEU A 4 17.82 -42.54 10.72
C LEU A 4 16.95 -41.26 10.70
N SER A 5 16.03 -41.09 11.66
CA SER A 5 15.11 -39.94 11.70
C SER A 5 15.41 -38.92 12.81
N SER A 6 16.60 -38.93 13.44
CA SER A 6 16.88 -38.06 14.59
C SER A 6 17.76 -36.84 14.29
N GLY A 7 18.04 -36.56 13.01
CA GLY A 7 18.95 -35.48 12.60
C GLY A 7 18.29 -34.31 11.88
N GLY A 8 17.02 -34.41 11.49
CA GLY A 8 16.28 -33.27 10.98
C GLY A 8 15.78 -32.45 12.16
N ILE A 9 16.03 -31.15 12.18
CA ILE A 9 15.14 -30.21 12.88
C ILE A 9 13.81 -30.23 12.10
N GLY A 10 13.11 -31.36 12.15
CA GLY A 10 11.70 -31.40 11.83
C GLY A 10 11.06 -30.61 12.93
N ALA A 11 10.53 -29.42 12.60
CA ALA A 11 9.62 -28.73 13.50
C ALA A 11 8.64 -29.80 14.03
N SER A 12 8.60 -29.99 15.35
CA SER A 12 7.70 -30.96 15.98
C SER A 12 6.31 -30.78 15.38
N ASP A 13 5.52 -31.84 15.19
CA ASP A 13 4.19 -31.73 14.58
C ASP A 13 3.33 -30.65 15.27
N GLU A 14 3.56 -30.43 16.56
CA GLU A 14 3.01 -29.33 17.36
C GLU A 14 3.42 -27.94 16.87
N ILE A 15 4.69 -27.74 16.56
CA ILE A 15 5.23 -26.49 15.99
C ILE A 15 4.57 -26.22 14.62
N ILE A 16 4.51 -27.24 13.74
CA ILE A 16 3.88 -27.11 12.42
C ILE A 16 2.40 -26.75 12.56
N LYS A 17 1.69 -27.39 13.51
CA LYS A 17 0.29 -27.11 13.81
C LYS A 17 0.07 -25.70 14.35
N ASN A 18 0.91 -25.25 15.28
CA ASN A 18 0.80 -23.90 15.85
C ASN A 18 1.08 -22.83 14.78
N TYR A 19 2.07 -23.05 13.90
CA TYR A 19 2.31 -22.17 12.76
C TYR A 19 1.13 -22.13 11.79
N SER A 20 0.56 -23.28 11.42
CA SER A 20 -0.57 -23.31 10.46
C SER A 20 -1.82 -22.62 11.02
N LEU A 21 -2.10 -22.79 12.32
CA LEU A 21 -3.19 -22.10 13.00
C LEU A 21 -2.97 -20.58 13.03
N ALA A 22 -1.75 -20.13 13.35
CA ALA A 22 -1.42 -18.70 13.35
C ALA A 22 -1.53 -18.07 11.96
N MET A 23 -1.12 -18.79 10.90
CA MET A 23 -1.28 -18.35 9.52
C MET A 23 -2.76 -18.25 9.14
N ALA A 24 -3.57 -19.26 9.48
CA ALA A 24 -5.01 -19.25 9.22
C ALA A 24 -5.73 -18.11 9.95
N GLU A 25 -5.37 -17.84 11.21
CA GLU A 25 -5.93 -16.71 11.96
C GLU A 25 -5.54 -15.37 11.32
N THR A 26 -4.27 -15.21 10.94
CA THR A 26 -3.77 -13.97 10.32
C THR A 26 -4.45 -13.71 8.97
N VAL A 27 -4.56 -14.74 8.13
CA VAL A 27 -5.28 -14.66 6.85
C VAL A 27 -6.73 -14.28 7.13
N SER A 28 -7.43 -15.00 8.01
CA SER A 28 -8.83 -14.71 8.37
C SER A 28 -9.03 -13.29 8.88
N LEU A 29 -8.09 -12.77 9.69
CA LEU A 29 -8.12 -11.42 10.21
C LEU A 29 -7.99 -10.38 9.10
N LEU A 30 -7.09 -10.59 8.12
CA LEU A 30 -6.77 -9.63 7.07
C LEU A 30 -7.54 -9.86 5.75
N MET A 31 -8.39 -10.89 5.68
CA MET A 31 -9.21 -11.23 4.51
C MET A 31 -9.88 -10.00 3.85
N PRO A 32 -10.57 -9.09 4.59
CA PRO A 32 -11.20 -7.93 3.97
C PRO A 32 -10.23 -7.03 3.19
N SER A 33 -9.07 -6.69 3.77
CA SER A 33 -8.06 -5.86 3.11
C SER A 33 -7.45 -6.57 1.91
N MET A 34 -7.23 -7.88 1.98
CA MET A 34 -6.75 -8.68 0.85
C MET A 34 -7.72 -8.59 -0.32
N ILE A 35 -9.04 -8.73 -0.09
CA ILE A 35 -10.07 -8.61 -1.14
C ILE A 35 -10.02 -7.22 -1.78
N ILE A 36 -9.86 -6.16 -0.98
CA ILE A 36 -9.72 -4.78 -1.50
C ILE A 36 -8.48 -4.66 -2.39
N PHE A 37 -7.33 -5.18 -1.97
CA PHE A 37 -6.10 -5.13 -2.77
C PHE A 37 -6.21 -5.93 -4.06
N PHE A 38 -6.75 -7.15 -4.00
CA PHE A 38 -6.98 -7.96 -5.20
C PHE A 38 -7.93 -7.26 -6.17
N SER A 39 -9.02 -6.67 -5.68
CA SER A 39 -9.95 -5.92 -6.51
C SER A 39 -9.29 -4.71 -7.16
N ALA A 40 -8.43 -3.98 -6.44
CA ALA A 40 -7.69 -2.86 -7.01
C ALA A 40 -6.74 -3.32 -8.13
N ILE A 41 -5.94 -4.36 -7.87
CA ILE A 41 -5.01 -4.92 -8.86
C ILE A 41 -5.77 -5.42 -10.09
N ASP A 42 -6.84 -6.17 -9.88
CA ASP A 42 -7.70 -6.71 -10.94
C ASP A 42 -8.32 -5.60 -11.79
N THR A 43 -8.81 -4.53 -11.14
CA THR A 43 -9.35 -3.36 -11.83
C THR A 43 -8.29 -2.69 -12.72
N PHE A 44 -7.07 -2.48 -12.20
CA PHE A 44 -5.97 -1.90 -12.99
C PHE A 44 -5.53 -2.82 -14.13
N ALA A 45 -5.42 -4.12 -13.88
CA ALA A 45 -5.03 -5.11 -14.89
C ALA A 45 -6.08 -5.20 -16.01
N THR A 46 -7.36 -5.27 -15.65
CA THR A 46 -8.49 -5.31 -16.59
C THR A 46 -8.56 -4.03 -17.41
N TYR A 47 -8.46 -2.85 -16.77
CA TYR A 47 -8.44 -1.57 -17.48
C TYR A 47 -7.30 -1.50 -18.48
N TRP A 48 -6.09 -1.92 -18.08
CA TRP A 48 -4.92 -1.96 -18.95
C TRP A 48 -5.09 -2.93 -20.13
N ALA A 49 -5.57 -4.15 -19.87
CA ALA A 49 -5.80 -5.17 -20.89
C ALA A 49 -6.83 -4.71 -21.93
N VAL A 50 -7.96 -4.14 -21.48
CA VAL A 50 -8.99 -3.60 -22.37
C VAL A 50 -8.46 -2.43 -23.19
N SER A 51 -7.72 -1.50 -22.58
CA SER A 51 -7.08 -0.39 -23.29
C SER A 51 -6.12 -0.88 -24.38
N TYR A 52 -5.31 -1.89 -24.06
CA TYR A 52 -4.38 -2.51 -25.01
C TYR A 52 -5.12 -3.18 -26.18
N ILE A 53 -6.17 -3.97 -25.91
CA ILE A 53 -6.95 -4.65 -26.96
C ILE A 53 -7.64 -3.63 -27.88
N ILE A 54 -8.30 -2.62 -27.32
CA ILE A 54 -9.02 -1.59 -28.11
C ILE A 54 -8.06 -0.82 -29.01
N THR A 55 -6.91 -0.40 -28.47
CA THR A 55 -5.91 0.34 -29.26
C THR A 55 -5.28 -0.52 -30.35
N ARG A 56 -5.09 -1.83 -30.10
CA ARG A 56 -4.59 -2.77 -31.11
C ARG A 56 -5.58 -3.03 -32.23
N SER A 57 -6.88 -3.04 -31.92
CA SER A 57 -7.96 -3.29 -32.89
C SER A 57 -8.43 -2.05 -33.65
N GLY A 58 -7.74 -0.89 -33.51
CA GLY A 58 -8.10 0.35 -34.18
C GLY A 58 -9.34 1.06 -33.60
N GLY A 59 -9.79 0.65 -32.41
CA GLY A 59 -10.88 1.30 -31.71
C GLY A 59 -10.48 2.65 -31.10
N LYS A 60 -11.48 3.44 -30.69
CA LYS A 60 -11.23 4.71 -29.99
C LYS A 60 -10.55 4.45 -28.65
N PRO A 61 -9.38 5.05 -28.36
CA PRO A 61 -8.65 4.78 -27.13
C PRO A 61 -9.45 5.25 -25.89
N LEU A 62 -9.34 4.49 -24.80
CA LEU A 62 -9.96 4.85 -23.52
C LEU A 62 -9.34 6.15 -22.92
N PRO A 63 -10.08 6.86 -22.05
CA PRO A 63 -9.58 8.07 -21.40
C PRO A 63 -8.31 7.78 -20.59
N ARG A 64 -7.19 8.40 -20.94
CA ARG A 64 -5.90 8.12 -20.29
C ARG A 64 -5.95 8.43 -18.79
N LEU A 65 -5.44 7.52 -17.98
CA LEU A 65 -5.24 7.76 -16.56
C LEU A 65 -4.28 8.94 -16.33
N PRO A 66 -4.51 9.74 -15.28
CA PRO A 66 -3.60 10.82 -14.93
C PRO A 66 -2.22 10.26 -14.60
N LYS A 67 -1.18 11.06 -14.88
CA LYS A 67 0.20 10.69 -14.56
C LYS A 67 0.31 10.39 -13.07
N PHE A 68 1.04 9.34 -12.71
CA PHE A 68 1.19 8.93 -11.32
C PHE A 68 1.71 10.05 -10.40
N GLU A 69 2.58 10.92 -10.90
CA GLU A 69 3.11 12.10 -10.18
C GLU A 69 2.06 13.17 -9.84
N THR A 70 0.86 13.10 -10.41
CA THR A 70 -0.26 14.02 -10.13
C THR A 70 -1.33 13.40 -9.27
N TRP A 71 -1.19 12.12 -8.89
CA TRP A 71 -2.15 11.49 -7.98
C TRP A 71 -2.13 12.23 -6.64
N ARG A 72 -3.32 12.38 -6.08
CA ARG A 72 -3.59 13.02 -4.81
C ARG A 72 -4.79 12.36 -4.18
N PHE A 73 -4.67 12.01 -2.92
CA PHE A 73 -5.76 11.43 -2.16
C PHE A 73 -6.47 12.49 -1.29
N PRO A 74 -7.77 12.30 -0.96
CA PRO A 74 -8.55 13.30 -0.24
C PRO A 74 -8.08 13.46 1.21
N LYS A 75 -8.15 14.70 1.73
CA LYS A 75 -7.78 15.04 3.12
C LYS A 75 -8.57 14.27 4.18
N ASN A 76 -9.78 13.82 3.84
CA ASN A 76 -10.63 13.04 4.74
C ASN A 76 -10.02 11.69 5.15
N LEU A 77 -9.01 11.18 4.44
CA LEU A 77 -8.31 9.96 4.84
C LEU A 77 -7.57 10.10 6.17
N PHE A 78 -7.22 11.32 6.58
CA PHE A 78 -6.68 11.55 7.91
C PHE A 78 -7.70 11.16 8.99
N TRP A 79 -8.99 11.48 8.81
CA TRP A 79 -10.03 11.06 9.75
C TRP A 79 -10.28 9.56 9.73
N ALA A 80 -10.14 8.92 8.57
CA ALA A 80 -10.16 7.46 8.49
C ALA A 80 -9.00 6.82 9.27
N LEU A 81 -7.80 7.43 9.24
CA LEU A 81 -6.66 7.01 10.06
C LEU A 81 -6.95 7.16 11.56
N VAL A 82 -7.51 8.31 11.97
CA VAL A 82 -7.93 8.52 13.35
C VAL A 82 -8.96 7.47 13.79
N ALA A 83 -9.97 7.19 12.96
CA ALA A 83 -10.96 6.16 13.23
C ALA A 83 -10.32 4.76 13.35
N ALA A 84 -9.37 4.42 12.48
CA ALA A 84 -8.65 3.14 12.54
C ALA A 84 -7.86 2.99 13.85
N VAL A 85 -7.19 4.05 14.30
CA VAL A 85 -6.48 4.07 15.60
C VAL A 85 -7.45 3.94 16.77
N ILE A 86 -8.59 4.63 16.74
CA ILE A 86 -9.62 4.50 17.78
C ILE A 86 -10.15 3.06 17.84
N MET A 87 -10.41 2.43 16.69
CA MET A 87 -10.83 1.03 16.64
C MET A 87 -9.75 0.07 17.14
N ASP A 88 -8.46 0.35 16.87
CA ASP A 88 -7.35 -0.45 17.39
C ASP A 88 -7.26 -0.35 18.91
N LEU A 89 -7.39 0.86 19.46
CA LEU A 89 -7.46 1.08 20.91
C LEU A 89 -8.68 0.40 21.53
N ALA A 90 -9.85 0.47 20.88
CA ALA A 90 -11.06 -0.23 21.32
C ALA A 90 -10.87 -1.75 21.31
N GLY A 91 -10.20 -2.31 20.29
CA GLY A 91 -9.90 -3.74 20.24
C GLY A 91 -8.95 -4.21 21.35
N LYS A 92 -8.06 -3.33 21.82
CA LYS A 92 -7.20 -3.60 22.99
C LYS A 92 -7.95 -3.45 24.31
N ALA A 93 -8.89 -2.50 24.39
CA ALA A 93 -9.70 -2.25 25.59
C ALA A 93 -10.82 -3.29 25.77
N PHE A 94 -11.35 -3.84 24.68
CA PHE A 94 -12.43 -4.83 24.66
C PHE A 94 -11.99 -6.07 23.86
N PRO A 95 -11.11 -6.94 24.43
CA PRO A 95 -10.53 -8.07 23.69
C PRO A 95 -11.55 -9.12 23.23
N ASP A 96 -12.66 -9.25 23.96
CA ASP A 96 -13.76 -10.18 23.63
C ASP A 96 -14.50 -9.75 22.34
N GLU A 97 -14.45 -8.46 22.00
CA GLU A 97 -15.14 -7.89 20.85
C GLU A 97 -14.28 -7.93 19.58
N ARG A 98 -14.26 -9.10 18.92
CA ARG A 98 -13.45 -9.39 17.73
C ARG A 98 -13.64 -8.36 16.59
N VAL A 99 -14.81 -7.72 16.51
CA VAL A 99 -15.14 -6.74 15.45
C VAL A 99 -14.15 -5.57 15.41
N PHE A 100 -13.73 -5.05 16.56
CA PHE A 100 -12.80 -3.91 16.62
C PHE A 100 -11.41 -4.30 16.12
N ARG A 101 -10.94 -5.51 16.48
CA ARG A 101 -9.66 -6.04 16.02
C ARG A 101 -9.65 -6.27 14.50
N VAL A 102 -10.73 -6.83 13.95
CA VAL A 102 -10.85 -7.05 12.49
C VAL A 102 -10.94 -5.72 11.75
N ALA A 103 -11.81 -4.81 12.21
CA ALA A 103 -12.02 -3.52 11.55
C ALA A 103 -10.75 -2.67 11.54
N SER A 104 -10.08 -2.54 12.68
CA SER A 104 -8.85 -1.76 12.81
C SER A 104 -7.72 -2.33 11.96
N ALA A 105 -7.46 -3.64 12.02
CA ALA A 105 -6.38 -4.28 11.26
C ALA A 105 -6.54 -4.07 9.74
N ASN A 106 -7.73 -4.33 9.20
CA ASN A 106 -7.97 -4.18 7.76
C ASN A 106 -7.98 -2.72 7.32
N LEU A 107 -8.60 -1.83 8.10
CA LEU A 107 -8.64 -0.42 7.76
C LEU A 107 -7.24 0.19 7.80
N MET A 108 -6.42 -0.18 8.78
CA MET A 108 -5.03 0.26 8.89
C MET A 108 -4.20 -0.22 7.70
N GLU A 109 -4.33 -1.47 7.28
CA GLU A 109 -3.60 -2.00 6.11
C GLU A 109 -3.99 -1.25 4.82
N VAL A 110 -5.29 -1.04 4.58
CA VAL A 110 -5.76 -0.29 3.40
C VAL A 110 -5.25 1.15 3.43
N LEU A 111 -5.34 1.83 4.57
CA LEU A 111 -4.86 3.20 4.71
C LEU A 111 -3.35 3.30 4.53
N ARG A 112 -2.58 2.36 5.10
CA ARG A 112 -1.12 2.30 4.93
C ARG A 112 -0.74 2.21 3.45
N ALA A 113 -1.43 1.37 2.68
CA ALA A 113 -1.22 1.25 1.25
C ALA A 113 -1.59 2.55 0.50
N ILE A 114 -2.72 3.19 0.83
CA ILE A 114 -3.13 4.47 0.21
C ILE A 114 -2.09 5.56 0.50
N PHE A 115 -1.67 5.72 1.76
CA PHE A 115 -0.66 6.71 2.13
C PHE A 115 0.70 6.39 1.51
N MET A 116 1.07 5.11 1.38
CA MET A 116 2.30 4.71 0.68
C MET A 116 2.25 5.16 -0.78
N LEU A 117 1.13 4.95 -1.48
CA LEU A 117 0.94 5.38 -2.86
C LEU A 117 0.99 6.91 -2.99
N GLU A 118 0.41 7.66 -2.04
CA GLU A 118 0.53 9.12 -2.02
C GLU A 118 1.98 9.58 -1.85
N GLY A 119 2.69 9.02 -0.87
CA GLY A 119 4.10 9.34 -0.65
C GLY A 119 4.97 9.00 -1.86
N LEU A 120 4.69 7.88 -2.52
CA LEU A 120 5.36 7.49 -3.74
C LEU A 120 5.02 8.42 -4.90
N SER A 121 3.78 8.89 -5.02
CA SER A 121 3.37 9.91 -5.98
C SER A 121 4.12 11.23 -5.77
N LEU A 122 4.27 11.68 -4.52
CA LEU A 122 5.07 12.86 -4.17
C LEU A 122 6.54 12.68 -4.54
N CYS A 123 7.15 11.53 -4.25
CA CYS A 123 8.51 11.22 -4.68
C CYS A 123 8.63 11.28 -6.21
N TRP A 124 7.66 10.74 -6.95
CA TRP A 124 7.62 10.83 -8.40
C TRP A 124 7.54 12.26 -8.92
N TYR A 125 6.68 13.09 -8.33
CA TYR A 125 6.60 14.52 -8.62
C TYR A 125 7.96 15.20 -8.45
N TYR A 126 8.63 14.95 -7.33
CA TYR A 126 9.94 15.51 -7.06
C TYR A 126 11.01 15.02 -8.04
N MET A 127 11.08 13.71 -8.30
CA MET A 127 12.04 13.12 -9.24
C MET A 127 11.84 13.63 -10.68
N SER A 128 10.58 13.78 -11.10
CA SER A 128 10.25 14.36 -12.42
C SER A 128 10.65 15.83 -12.52
N SER A 129 10.51 16.61 -11.44
CA SER A 129 10.96 18.01 -11.41
C SER A 129 12.48 18.14 -11.62
N ARG A 130 13.25 17.11 -11.24
CA ARG A 130 14.70 16.98 -11.43
C ARG A 130 15.10 16.21 -12.68
N ARG A 131 14.15 15.90 -13.58
CA ARG A 131 14.37 15.14 -14.82
C ARG A 131 15.06 13.78 -14.61
N ILE A 132 14.83 13.12 -13.47
CA ILE A 132 15.38 11.79 -13.18
C ILE A 132 14.82 10.76 -14.17
N ALA A 133 15.70 9.87 -14.64
CA ALA A 133 15.39 8.85 -15.63
C ALA A 133 14.23 7.93 -15.19
N ARG A 134 13.40 7.51 -16.15
CA ARG A 134 12.22 6.67 -15.87
C ARG A 134 12.58 5.34 -15.21
N VAL A 135 13.69 4.72 -15.61
CA VAL A 135 14.16 3.45 -15.04
C VAL A 135 14.40 3.59 -13.53
N LEU A 136 15.12 4.63 -13.10
CA LEU A 136 15.39 4.88 -11.68
C LEU A 136 14.10 5.11 -10.88
N LYS A 137 13.12 5.83 -11.45
CA LYS A 137 11.81 6.03 -10.80
C LYS A 137 11.08 4.69 -10.59
N LEU A 138 11.11 3.80 -11.58
CA LEU A 138 10.48 2.49 -11.48
C LEU A 138 11.21 1.58 -10.49
N THR A 139 12.55 1.57 -10.51
CA THR A 139 13.35 0.80 -9.54
C THR A 139 13.10 1.29 -8.11
N PHE A 140 13.08 2.60 -7.88
CA PHE A 140 12.74 3.19 -6.58
C PHE A 140 11.32 2.80 -6.14
N SER A 141 10.34 2.87 -7.04
CA SER A 141 8.97 2.43 -6.74
C SER A 141 8.89 0.97 -6.35
N LEU A 142 9.53 0.08 -7.13
CA LEU A 142 9.50 -1.35 -6.85
C LEU A 142 10.18 -1.65 -5.51
N PHE A 143 11.34 -1.05 -5.26
CA PHE A 143 12.05 -1.17 -3.98
C PHE A 143 11.21 -0.63 -2.83
N GLY A 144 10.58 0.53 -2.99
CA GLY A 144 9.78 1.17 -1.94
C GLY A 144 8.50 0.41 -1.60
N VAL A 145 7.91 -0.32 -2.54
CA VAL A 145 6.75 -1.18 -2.29
C VAL A 145 7.15 -2.51 -1.66
N LEU A 146 8.23 -3.15 -2.15
CA LEU A 146 8.62 -4.49 -1.70
C LEU A 146 9.42 -4.50 -0.39
N PHE A 147 10.14 -3.42 -0.08
CA PHE A 147 10.96 -3.33 1.11
C PHE A 147 10.21 -2.62 2.25
N SER A 148 9.71 -3.41 3.21
CA SER A 148 8.81 -2.96 4.29
C SER A 148 9.24 -1.69 5.04
N PRO A 149 10.53 -1.49 5.41
CA PRO A 149 10.95 -0.24 6.05
C PRO A 149 10.74 1.00 5.18
N VAL A 150 11.02 0.90 3.88
CA VAL A 150 10.84 2.03 2.95
C VAL A 150 9.37 2.26 2.67
N SER A 151 8.56 1.20 2.54
CA SER A 151 7.10 1.30 2.46
C SER A 151 6.53 2.10 3.63
N TYR A 152 6.99 1.82 4.85
CA TYR A 152 6.55 2.55 6.05
C TYR A 152 6.93 4.04 5.99
N ILE A 153 8.17 4.35 5.59
CA ILE A 153 8.61 5.74 5.39
C ILE A 153 7.74 6.45 4.34
N LEU A 154 7.45 5.78 3.22
CA LEU A 154 6.58 6.32 2.17
C LEU A 154 5.16 6.58 2.68
N SER A 155 4.59 5.68 3.50
CA SER A 155 3.30 5.93 4.15
C SER A 155 3.33 7.18 5.02
N MET A 156 4.39 7.37 5.82
CA MET A 156 4.52 8.59 6.63
C MET A 156 4.60 9.84 5.76
N VAL A 157 5.42 9.80 4.70
CA VAL A 157 5.53 10.92 3.73
C VAL A 157 4.17 11.24 3.10
N GLY A 158 3.37 10.24 2.74
CA GLY A 158 2.04 10.45 2.20
C GLY A 158 1.06 11.08 3.18
N ILE A 159 1.09 10.67 4.46
CA ILE A 159 0.30 11.31 5.52
C ILE A 159 0.68 12.80 5.62
N PHE A 160 1.98 13.11 5.61
CA PHE A 160 2.46 14.49 5.66
C PHE A 160 2.07 15.30 4.41
N ASP A 161 2.12 14.74 3.20
CA ASP A 161 1.70 15.45 1.99
C ASP A 161 0.21 15.82 2.03
N ILE A 162 -0.65 14.88 2.47
CA ILE A 162 -2.10 15.13 2.54
C ILE A 162 -2.43 16.24 3.55
N TRP A 163 -1.75 16.25 4.70
CA TRP A 163 -2.03 17.22 5.75
C TRP A 163 -1.40 18.58 5.49
N TYR A 164 -0.11 18.63 5.15
CA TYR A 164 0.65 19.87 4.97
C TYR A 164 0.67 20.43 3.55
N ASP A 165 0.17 19.67 2.58
CA ASP A 165 0.20 20.00 1.15
C ASP A 165 1.63 20.34 0.68
N LEU A 166 2.56 19.40 0.91
CA LEU A 166 3.99 19.59 0.66
C LEU A 166 4.27 19.94 -0.80
N ARG A 167 3.58 19.29 -1.74
CA ARG A 167 3.75 19.54 -3.18
C ARG A 167 3.40 20.99 -3.57
N THR A 168 2.42 21.64 -2.94
CA THR A 168 2.12 23.07 -3.20
C THR A 168 3.26 23.97 -2.72
N ARG A 169 3.85 23.67 -1.56
CA ARG A 169 4.98 24.44 -1.00
C ARG A 169 6.26 24.29 -1.80
N ILE A 170 6.54 23.08 -2.31
CA ILE A 170 7.69 22.81 -3.18
C ILE A 170 7.57 23.65 -4.47
N ARG A 171 6.36 23.72 -5.05
CA ARG A 171 6.11 24.55 -6.24
C ARG A 171 6.33 26.04 -5.96
N GLY A 172 5.85 26.53 -4.81
CA GLY A 172 6.03 27.94 -4.41
C GLY A 172 7.49 28.37 -4.34
N LYS A 173 8.34 27.59 -3.66
CA LYS A 173 9.78 27.89 -3.53
C LYS A 173 10.53 27.91 -4.87
N LYS A 174 10.14 27.06 -5.82
CA LYS A 174 10.77 27.04 -7.15
C LYS A 174 10.49 28.32 -7.93
N ASN A 175 9.27 28.84 -7.82
CA ASN A 175 8.92 30.08 -8.51
C ASN A 175 9.65 31.30 -7.93
N GLU A 176 9.93 31.32 -6.62
CA GLU A 176 10.72 32.37 -5.95
C GLU A 176 12.22 32.30 -6.28
N SER A 177 12.78 31.12 -6.55
CA SER A 177 14.19 31.00 -6.94
C SER A 177 14.47 31.34 -8.39
N ASP A 178 13.45 31.22 -9.24
CA ASP A 178 13.55 31.46 -10.69
C ASP A 178 13.20 32.93 -11.06
N SER A 179 12.84 33.77 -10.08
CA SER A 179 12.48 35.20 -10.19
C SER A 179 13.56 36.11 -9.61
#